data_AF-A0ABD2P1H0-F1
#
_entry.id   AF-A0ABD2P1H0-F1
#
_cell.length_a   1.000
_cell.length_b   1.000
_cell.length_c   1.000
_cell.angle_alpha   90.00
_cell.angle_beta   90.00
_cell.angle_gamma   90.00
#
_symmetry.space_group_name_H-M   'P 1'
#
loop_
_entity.id
_entity.type
_entity.pdbx_description
1 polymer ?
#
loop_
_entity_poly.entity_id
_entity_poly.type
_entity_poly.pdbx_seq_one_letter_code
_entity_poly.pdbx_strand_id
1 'polypeptide(L)'
;MNYTQVEDYPVDLYYLRDLSESTDEDKEKLSLLGDQLAWTMRNITSKFALGFGSFVDRLRMPYVNTFPEELKHPFTDCVVPYGYRNHMAKIRRSSQ
;
A
#
# COMPACT_ATOMS: atom_id res chain seq x y z
N MET A 1 -6.64 -5.74 37.44
CA MET A 1 -5.69 -4.89 36.67
C MET A 1 -6.53 -4.05 35.72
N ASN A 2 -6.48 -2.73 35.83
CA ASN A 2 -7.12 -1.82 34.87
C ASN A 2 -6.07 -1.24 33.94
N TYR A 3 -6.34 -1.27 32.64
CA TYR A 3 -5.52 -0.65 31.60
C TYR A 3 -6.27 0.59 31.09
N THR A 4 -5.53 1.69 30.93
CA THR A 4 -6.03 2.94 30.33
C THR A 4 -5.14 3.31 29.16
N GLN A 5 -5.75 3.63 28.02
CA GLN A 5 -5.05 4.06 26.83
C GLN A 5 -4.60 5.52 26.97
N VAL A 6 -3.36 5.81 26.56
CA VAL A 6 -2.79 7.17 26.53
C VAL A 6 -3.26 7.86 25.24
N GLU A 7 -3.57 9.16 25.33
CA GLU A 7 -4.11 9.94 24.20
C GLU A 7 -3.12 10.06 23.02
N ASP A 8 -1.83 10.27 23.27
CA ASP A 8 -0.79 10.40 22.23
C ASP A 8 0.11 9.15 22.15
N TYR A 9 -0.39 8.11 21.49
CA TYR A 9 0.32 6.85 21.30
C TYR A 9 0.82 6.68 19.85
N PRO A 10 2.06 6.22 19.61
CA PRO A 10 2.59 6.08 18.26
C PRO A 10 1.78 5.09 17.41
N VAL A 11 1.54 5.47 16.15
CA VAL A 11 0.80 4.65 15.19
C VAL A 11 1.64 4.43 13.93
N ASP A 12 1.83 3.16 13.57
CA ASP A 12 2.42 2.75 12.30
C ASP A 12 1.32 2.16 11.41
N LEU A 13 1.06 2.79 10.26
CA LEU A 13 0.13 2.29 9.26
C LEU A 13 0.89 1.80 8.02
N TYR A 14 0.66 0.56 7.60
CA TYR A 14 1.24 0.03 6.37
C TYR A 14 0.12 -0.27 5.37
N TYR A 15 0.04 0.56 4.32
CA TYR A 15 -0.99 0.41 3.30
C TYR A 15 -0.54 -0.62 2.25
N LEU A 16 -1.27 -1.73 2.14
CA LEU A 16 -1.00 -2.80 1.21
C LEU A 16 -2.08 -2.82 0.12
N ARG A 17 -1.68 -2.60 -1.13
CA ARG A 17 -2.60 -2.46 -2.26
C ARG A 17 -2.53 -3.62 -3.25
N ASP A 18 -3.68 -4.08 -3.72
CA ASP A 18 -3.78 -4.90 -4.93
C ASP A 18 -3.67 -4.00 -6.18
N LEU A 19 -2.74 -4.33 -7.08
CA LEU A 19 -2.54 -3.66 -8.37
C LEU A 19 -2.98 -4.52 -9.56
N SER A 20 -3.88 -5.47 -9.35
CA SER A 20 -4.60 -6.18 -10.41
C SER A 20 -5.43 -5.20 -11.28
N GLU A 21 -5.70 -5.61 -12.52
CA GLU A 21 -6.26 -4.78 -13.60
C GLU A 21 -7.55 -4.02 -13.22
N SER A 22 -8.41 -4.62 -12.39
CA SER A 22 -9.67 -3.98 -11.96
C SER A 22 -9.49 -2.74 -11.07
N THR A 23 -8.26 -2.34 -10.75
CA THR A 23 -7.95 -1.26 -9.79
C THR A 23 -7.40 0.02 -10.45
N ASP A 24 -7.43 0.13 -11.77
CA ASP A 24 -6.86 1.27 -12.50
C ASP A 24 -7.50 2.61 -12.13
N GLU A 25 -8.83 2.66 -12.00
CA GLU A 25 -9.56 3.89 -11.61
C GLU A 25 -9.24 4.37 -10.19
N ASP A 26 -8.73 3.48 -9.32
CA ASP A 26 -8.44 3.80 -7.94
C ASP A 26 -7.00 4.29 -7.74
N LYS A 27 -6.17 4.31 -8.80
CA LYS A 27 -4.77 4.79 -8.72
C LYS A 27 -4.68 6.24 -8.29
N GLU A 28 -5.43 7.12 -8.94
CA GLU A 28 -5.42 8.56 -8.66
C GLU A 28 -6.04 8.88 -7.29
N LYS A 29 -7.15 8.22 -6.95
CA LYS A 29 -7.83 8.40 -5.66
C LYS A 29 -6.93 8.02 -4.48
N LEU A 30 -6.08 7.01 -4.65
CA LEU A 30 -5.21 6.53 -3.57
C LEU A 30 -4.15 7.55 -3.15
N SER A 31 -3.59 8.28 -4.11
CA SER A 31 -2.61 9.33 -3.82
C SER A 31 -3.26 10.43 -2.98
N LEU A 32 -4.45 10.87 -3.39
CA LEU A 32 -5.22 11.88 -2.66
C LEU A 32 -5.60 11.40 -1.25
N LEU A 33 -6.06 10.15 -1.13
CA LEU A 33 -6.44 9.56 0.16
C LEU A 33 -5.24 9.39 1.08
N GLY A 34 -4.06 9.06 0.56
CA GLY A 34 -2.83 8.96 1.34
C GLY A 34 -2.46 10.28 2.01
N ASP A 35 -2.56 11.38 1.29
CA ASP A 35 -2.29 12.72 1.82
C ASP A 35 -3.33 13.16 2.86
N GLN A 36 -4.62 12.94 2.57
CA GLN A 36 -5.71 13.24 3.50
C GLN A 36 -5.61 12.42 4.79
N LEU A 37 -5.27 11.14 4.68
CA LEU A 37 -5.08 10.25 5.81
C LEU A 37 -3.88 10.69 6.66
N ALA A 38 -2.74 10.97 6.03
CA ALA A 38 -1.56 11.45 6.74
C ALA A 38 -1.83 12.78 7.46
N TRP A 39 -2.60 13.68 6.85
CA TRP A 39 -3.01 14.93 7.48
C TRP A 39 -3.94 14.70 8.68
N THR A 40 -4.96 13.86 8.51
CA THR A 40 -5.94 13.55 9.57
C THR A 40 -5.26 12.88 10.76
N MET A 41 -4.35 11.94 10.52
CA MET A 41 -3.63 11.22 11.58
C MET A 41 -2.69 12.11 12.41
N ARG A 42 -2.17 13.20 11.85
CA ARG A 42 -1.38 14.19 12.61
C ARG A 42 -2.19 14.90 13.70
N ASN A 43 -3.51 15.04 13.49
CA ASN A 43 -4.39 15.63 14.49
C ASN A 43 -4.74 14.63 15.62
N ILE A 44 -4.41 13.35 15.45
CA ILE A 44 -4.70 12.26 16.41
C ILE A 44 -3.45 11.89 17.22
N THR A 45 -2.27 11.76 16.57
CA THR A 45 -1.01 11.46 17.25
C THR A 45 0.17 12.23 16.68
N SER A 46 1.11 12.60 17.54
CA SER A 46 2.40 13.21 17.19
C SER A 46 3.36 12.24 16.48
N LYS A 47 3.13 10.92 16.60
CA LYS A 47 4.06 9.87 16.16
C LYS A 47 3.40 8.94 15.14
N PHE A 48 3.04 9.50 13.99
CA PHE A 48 2.51 8.73 12.87
C PHE A 48 3.62 8.31 11.89
N ALA A 49 3.61 7.03 11.51
CA ALA A 49 4.43 6.49 10.43
C ALA A 49 3.55 5.83 9.37
N LEU A 50 3.83 6.11 8.10
CA LEU A 50 3.14 5.51 6.96
C LEU A 50 4.13 4.69 6.13
N GLY A 51 3.73 3.49 5.71
CA GLY A 51 4.42 2.69 4.70
C GLY A 51 3.47 2.27 3.59
N PHE A 52 4.02 1.89 2.44
CA PHE A 52 3.26 1.47 1.28
C PHE A 52 3.89 0.24 0.63
N GLY A 53 3.04 -0.73 0.29
CA GLY A 53 3.41 -1.90 -0.48
C GLY A 53 2.28 -2.31 -1.40
N SER A 54 2.58 -3.17 -2.36
CA SER A 54 1.57 -3.73 -3.23
C SER A 54 1.84 -5.18 -3.58
N PHE A 55 0.83 -5.82 -4.16
CA PHE A 55 0.87 -7.17 -4.70
C PHE A 55 -0.04 -7.26 -5.93
N VAL A 56 0.14 -8.31 -6.73
CA VAL A 56 -0.79 -8.68 -7.81
C VAL A 56 -1.20 -10.14 -7.58
N ASP A 57 -0.31 -11.08 -7.90
CA ASP A 57 -0.53 -12.49 -7.62
C ASP A 57 0.80 -13.27 -7.67
N ARG A 58 0.76 -14.55 -7.30
CA ARG A 58 1.89 -15.47 -7.41
C ARG A 58 2.20 -15.78 -8.86
N LEU A 59 3.49 -15.77 -9.19
CA LEU A 59 4.01 -16.08 -10.53
C LEU A 59 3.98 -17.58 -10.89
N ARG A 60 2.91 -18.30 -10.58
CA ARG A 60 2.74 -19.72 -10.88
C ARG A 60 1.33 -20.02 -11.39
N MET A 61 1.20 -21.05 -12.21
CA MET A 61 -0.13 -21.61 -12.51
C MET A 61 -0.84 -22.07 -11.23
N PRO A 62 -2.18 -21.96 -11.15
CA PRO A 62 -3.11 -21.43 -12.15
C PRO A 62 -3.35 -19.90 -12.03
N TYR A 63 -2.62 -19.21 -11.15
CA TYR A 63 -2.85 -17.80 -10.80
C TYR A 63 -2.43 -16.83 -11.90
N VAL A 64 -1.35 -17.14 -12.61
CA VAL A 64 -0.91 -16.39 -13.79
C VAL A 64 -0.62 -17.33 -14.94
N ASN A 65 -0.79 -16.81 -16.15
CA ASN A 65 -0.32 -17.47 -17.35
C ASN A 65 1.22 -17.44 -17.39
N THR A 66 1.86 -18.60 -17.34
CA THR A 66 3.33 -18.70 -17.33
C THR A 66 3.96 -18.75 -18.71
N PHE A 67 3.18 -18.61 -19.79
CA PHE A 67 3.73 -18.47 -21.14
C PHE A 67 4.59 -17.19 -21.21
N PRO A 68 5.82 -17.26 -21.76
CA PRO A 68 6.77 -16.14 -21.71
C PRO A 68 6.29 -14.83 -22.35
N GLU A 69 5.38 -14.90 -23.32
CA GLU A 69 4.80 -13.71 -23.98
C GLU A 69 3.79 -13.01 -23.06
N GLU A 70 2.97 -13.80 -22.37
CA GLU A 70 1.93 -13.37 -21.42
C GLU A 70 2.52 -12.81 -20.13
N LEU A 71 3.71 -13.27 -19.72
CA LEU A 71 4.43 -12.70 -18.57
C LEU A 71 5.06 -11.33 -18.88
N LYS A 72 5.31 -11.00 -20.15
CA LYS A 72 5.92 -9.70 -20.53
C LYS A 72 4.88 -8.60 -20.66
N HIS A 73 3.69 -8.93 -21.13
CA HIS A 73 2.54 -8.03 -21.27
C HIS A 73 1.27 -8.88 -21.14
N PRO A 74 0.76 -9.12 -19.93
CA PRO A 74 -0.50 -9.85 -19.78
C PRO A 74 -1.67 -9.04 -20.37
N PHE A 75 -1.59 -7.71 -20.31
CA PHE A 75 -2.58 -6.77 -20.86
C PHE A 75 -1.91 -5.44 -21.25
N THR A 76 -2.60 -4.62 -22.05
CA THR A 76 -2.20 -3.23 -22.35
C THR A 76 -2.28 -2.39 -21.07
N ASP A 77 -1.26 -1.57 -20.80
CA ASP A 77 -1.17 -0.68 -19.60
C ASP A 77 -1.12 -1.37 -18.22
N CYS A 78 -0.86 -2.69 -18.17
CA CYS A 78 -0.82 -3.46 -16.94
C CYS A 78 0.60 -3.64 -16.37
N VAL A 79 0.69 -3.81 -15.05
CA VAL A 79 1.94 -4.15 -14.36
C VAL A 79 2.18 -5.66 -14.45
N VAL A 80 3.40 -6.07 -14.82
CA VAL A 80 3.80 -7.49 -14.79
C VAL A 80 3.50 -8.08 -13.41
N PRO A 81 2.86 -9.26 -13.30
CA PRO A 81 2.48 -9.83 -12.02
C PRO A 81 3.68 -10.03 -11.10
N TYR A 82 3.50 -9.82 -9.81
CA TYR A 82 4.50 -10.11 -8.79
C TYR A 82 3.80 -10.38 -7.46
N GLY A 83 4.47 -11.18 -6.61
CA GLY A 83 3.89 -11.59 -5.34
C GLY A 83 3.76 -10.46 -4.32
N TYR A 84 4.84 -9.71 -4.08
CA TYR A 84 4.81 -8.55 -3.19
C TYR A 84 5.98 -7.61 -3.50
N ARG A 85 5.75 -6.31 -3.39
CA ARG A 85 6.78 -5.27 -3.44
C ARG A 85 6.57 -4.27 -2.32
N ASN A 86 7.64 -3.99 -1.58
CA ASN A 86 7.71 -2.88 -0.66
C ASN A 86 8.14 -1.63 -1.43
N HIS A 87 7.25 -0.65 -1.59
CA HIS A 87 7.53 0.59 -2.31
C HIS A 87 8.07 1.67 -1.39
N MET A 88 7.50 1.77 -0.18
CA MET A 88 7.86 2.76 0.80
C MET A 88 7.95 2.09 2.17
N ALA A 89 9.19 1.97 2.67
CA ALA A 89 9.40 1.63 4.06
C ALA A 89 8.77 2.68 4.98
N LYS A 90 8.41 2.30 6.21
CA LYS A 90 7.72 3.19 7.16
C LYS A 90 8.48 4.51 7.33
N ILE A 91 7.88 5.61 6.88
CA ILE A 91 8.44 6.96 7.03
C ILE A 91 7.79 7.62 8.23
N ARG A 92 8.60 7.95 9.25
CA ARG A 92 8.24 8.92 10.29
C ARG A 92 8.60 10.31 9.77
N ARG A 93 7.61 11.14 9.44
CA ARG A 93 7.85 12.58 9.35
C ARG A 93 7.65 13.16 10.74
N SER A 94 8.74 13.60 11.36
CA SER A 94 8.66 14.40 12.59
C SER A 94 7.90 15.69 12.27
N SER A 95 6.85 15.97 13.04
CA SER A 95 6.30 17.31 13.17
C SER A 95 7.45 18.24 13.54
N GLN A 96 7.82 19.12 12.62
CA GLN A 96 8.71 20.25 12.87
C GLN A 96 7.85 21.45 13.26
#